data_AF-A0A5C8A295-F1
#
_entry.id   AF-A0A5C8A295-F1
#
_cell.length_a   1.000
_cell.length_b   1.000
_cell.length_c   1.000
_cell.angle_alpha   90.00
_cell.angle_beta   90.00
_cell.angle_gamma   90.00
#
_symmetry.space_group_name_H-M   'P 1'
#
loop_
_entity.id
_entity.type
_entity.pdbx_description
1 polymer ?
#
loop_
_entity_poly.entity_id
_entity_poly.type
_entity_poly.pdbx_seq_one_letter_code
_entity_poly.pdbx_strand_id
1 'polypeptide(L)'
;MVRAPFLFALLAAAPASFAQQATLSNGTMHVQEGTTLRFTGPLQFTIGPAGALINDGLIDLGTQAVVVEPVGSPISGSGVEMAVTATDGPFNATAPGGLGLSLTTNTATGPITVTRGHLARVFPEGDPSIARWFRLEAPGGGSAPVDVVLSYDATELNGLSGSAIGLYQSTQEDGPWSSLASTNDAAQYTVSATLPAPWDFITAFDQDAPTASASLVARNGVEVWPTLTHGPLFIQVKDGAALEELDLFDGLGRLVTPAMHQRSSTFASMDLSGLANGPYFLRIGQRTTIKLRKE
;
A
#
# COMPACT_ATOMS: atom_id res chain seq x y z
N MET A 1 38.11 -42.28 -3.51
CA MET A 1 37.56 -40.92 -3.69
C MET A 1 37.03 -40.44 -2.34
N VAL A 2 37.79 -39.60 -1.65
CA VAL A 2 37.43 -39.06 -0.33
C VAL A 2 36.75 -37.70 -0.57
N ARG A 3 35.46 -37.58 -0.21
CA ARG A 3 34.72 -36.31 -0.27
C ARG A 3 35.11 -35.45 0.92
N ALA A 4 35.68 -34.27 0.66
CA ALA A 4 35.93 -33.25 1.66
C ALA A 4 34.60 -32.59 2.08
N PRO A 5 34.34 -32.38 3.38
CA PRO A 5 33.18 -31.64 3.83
C PRO A 5 33.39 -30.13 3.57
N PHE A 6 32.44 -29.52 2.87
CA PHE A 6 32.33 -28.08 2.74
C PHE A 6 31.87 -27.50 4.08
N LEU A 7 32.73 -26.71 4.71
CA LEU A 7 32.42 -25.95 5.91
C LEU A 7 31.67 -24.67 5.49
N PHE A 8 30.35 -24.63 5.69
CA PHE A 8 29.57 -23.41 5.57
C PHE A 8 29.86 -22.53 6.79
N ALA A 9 30.60 -21.44 6.60
CA ALA A 9 30.76 -20.43 7.62
C ALA A 9 29.46 -19.60 7.69
N LEU A 10 28.69 -19.80 8.76
CA LEU A 10 27.58 -18.91 9.10
C LEU A 10 28.19 -17.60 9.60
N LEU A 11 28.26 -16.56 8.74
CA LEU A 11 28.50 -15.21 9.22
C LEU A 11 27.20 -14.71 9.87
N ALA A 12 27.13 -14.80 11.20
CA ALA A 12 26.13 -14.07 11.96
C ALA A 12 26.52 -12.59 11.98
N ALA A 13 25.72 -11.72 11.35
CA ALA A 13 25.86 -10.29 11.52
C ALA A 13 25.59 -9.93 12.99
N ALA A 14 26.51 -9.22 13.63
CA ALA A 14 26.26 -8.70 14.97
C ALA A 14 25.07 -7.72 14.92
N PRO A 15 24.13 -7.78 15.87
CA PRO A 15 23.03 -6.82 15.91
C PRO A 15 23.61 -5.42 16.07
N ALA A 16 23.16 -4.47 15.25
CA ALA A 16 23.52 -3.08 15.40
C ALA A 16 23.10 -2.60 16.80
N SER A 17 24.05 -2.11 17.61
CA SER A 17 23.71 -1.48 18.89
C SER A 17 23.11 -0.11 18.59
N PHE A 18 21.82 0.07 18.83
CA PHE A 18 21.22 1.41 18.79
C PHE A 18 21.83 2.28 19.88
N ALA A 19 22.22 3.51 19.54
CA ALA A 19 22.81 4.44 20.50
C ALA A 19 21.78 4.91 21.55
N GLN A 20 20.49 4.82 21.23
CA GLN A 20 19.38 5.25 22.09
C GLN A 20 18.21 4.26 22.01
N GLN A 21 17.50 4.09 23.11
CA GLN A 21 16.27 3.31 23.19
C GLN A 21 15.19 4.14 23.89
N ALA A 22 13.98 4.09 23.36
CA ALA A 22 12.77 4.64 23.99
C ALA A 22 11.69 3.57 24.00
N THR A 23 10.95 3.48 25.10
CA THR A 23 9.93 2.44 25.26
C THR A 23 8.62 3.03 25.73
N LEU A 24 7.53 2.78 24.99
CA LEU A 24 6.16 2.97 25.47
C LEU A 24 5.75 1.70 26.23
N SER A 25 6.06 1.64 27.52
CA SER A 25 5.90 0.41 28.32
C SER A 25 4.43 0.07 28.61
N ASN A 26 3.60 1.10 28.80
CA ASN A 26 2.17 0.98 29.07
C ASN A 26 1.39 2.20 28.54
N GLY A 27 0.07 2.09 28.54
CA GLY A 27 -0.83 3.18 28.16
C GLY A 27 -0.92 3.39 26.65
N THR A 28 -1.56 4.50 26.24
CA THR A 28 -1.78 4.82 24.83
C THR A 28 -1.08 6.11 24.48
N MET A 29 -0.20 6.07 23.47
CA MET A 29 0.27 7.27 22.79
C MET A 29 -0.62 7.50 21.57
N HIS A 30 -1.08 8.73 21.40
CA HIS A 30 -1.86 9.15 20.24
C HIS A 30 -1.12 10.27 19.51
N VAL A 31 -0.66 10.01 18.30
CA VAL A 31 -0.16 11.04 17.38
C VAL A 31 -1.35 11.53 16.58
N GLN A 32 -1.86 12.74 16.90
CA GLN A 32 -3.07 13.26 16.26
C GLN A 32 -2.83 13.75 14.84
N GLU A 33 -3.91 13.86 14.05
CA GLU A 33 -3.89 14.51 12.74
C GLU A 33 -3.22 15.89 12.80
N GLY A 34 -2.42 16.21 11.79
CA GLY A 34 -1.63 17.45 11.73
C GLY A 34 -0.39 17.47 12.64
N THR A 35 -0.14 16.41 13.42
CA THR A 35 1.07 16.27 14.25
C THR A 35 2.13 15.45 13.54
N THR A 36 3.41 15.82 13.73
CA THR A 36 4.55 15.02 13.30
C THR A 36 5.41 14.63 14.50
N LEU A 37 5.58 13.33 14.73
CA LEU A 37 6.60 12.78 15.63
C LEU A 37 7.84 12.46 14.79
N ARG A 38 8.91 13.24 14.94
CA ARG A 38 10.15 13.08 14.16
C ARG A 38 11.32 12.61 15.00
N PHE A 39 12.01 11.59 14.51
CA PHE A 39 13.28 11.11 15.08
C PHE A 39 14.45 11.57 14.21
N THR A 40 15.43 12.25 14.82
CA THR A 40 16.54 12.88 14.08
C THR A 40 17.87 12.12 14.21
N GLY A 41 17.85 10.90 14.76
CA GLY A 41 19.06 10.11 15.01
C GLY A 41 18.75 8.65 15.29
N PRO A 42 19.78 7.82 15.54
CA PRO A 42 19.61 6.41 15.79
C PRO A 42 18.83 6.18 17.09
N LEU A 43 17.64 5.59 16.97
CA LEU A 43 16.74 5.28 18.07
C LEU A 43 16.03 3.95 17.79
N GLN A 44 15.98 3.06 18.76
CA GLN A 44 14.97 2.00 18.77
C GLN A 44 13.79 2.45 19.62
N PHE A 45 12.63 2.66 18.98
CA PHE A 45 11.38 2.97 19.66
C PHE A 45 10.54 1.69 19.80
N THR A 46 10.46 1.16 21.01
CA THR A 46 9.75 -0.10 21.29
C THR A 46 8.39 0.18 21.93
N ILE A 47 7.34 -0.38 21.35
CA ILE A 47 6.01 -0.41 21.97
C ILE A 47 5.94 -1.68 22.82
N GLY A 48 5.72 -1.53 24.13
CA GLY A 48 5.62 -2.65 25.04
C GLY A 48 4.32 -3.44 24.83
N PRO A 49 4.21 -4.69 25.30
CA PRO A 49 3.01 -5.52 25.13
C PRO A 49 1.72 -4.95 25.75
N ALA A 50 1.84 -4.01 26.70
CA ALA A 50 0.72 -3.29 27.31
C ALA A 50 0.62 -1.83 26.85
N GLY A 51 1.45 -1.44 25.89
CA GLY A 51 1.40 -0.13 25.23
C GLY A 51 0.59 -0.21 23.94
N ALA A 52 -0.04 0.89 23.58
CA ALA A 52 -0.72 1.06 22.30
C ALA A 52 -0.29 2.37 21.65
N LEU A 53 -0.05 2.36 20.35
CA LEU A 53 0.23 3.56 19.57
C LEU A 53 -0.84 3.72 18.50
N ILE A 54 -1.59 4.81 18.60
CA ILE A 54 -2.54 5.25 17.59
C ILE A 54 -1.88 6.41 16.85
N ASN A 55 -1.69 6.29 15.56
CA ASN A 55 -1.12 7.29 14.69
C ASN A 55 -2.16 7.74 13.67
N ASP A 56 -2.68 8.96 13.86
CA ASP A 56 -3.51 9.69 12.90
C ASP A 56 -2.74 10.83 12.21
N GLY A 57 -1.45 10.99 12.53
CA GLY A 57 -0.55 12.00 11.97
C GLY A 57 0.59 11.39 11.16
N LEU A 58 1.79 11.97 11.31
CA LEU A 58 3.02 11.48 10.69
C LEU A 58 4.02 11.05 11.76
N ILE A 59 4.55 9.83 11.64
CA ILE A 59 5.74 9.39 12.37
C ILE A 59 6.90 9.30 11.37
N ASP A 60 7.89 10.18 11.52
CA ASP A 60 9.06 10.27 10.64
C ASP A 60 10.28 9.66 11.35
N LEU A 61 10.67 8.46 10.91
CA LEU A 61 11.79 7.69 11.44
C LEU A 61 13.15 8.10 10.83
N GLY A 62 13.15 8.93 9.80
CA GLY A 62 14.36 9.28 9.05
C GLY A 62 15.10 8.04 8.52
N THR A 63 16.43 8.06 8.61
CA THR A 63 17.29 6.99 8.04
C THR A 63 17.81 5.98 9.06
N GLN A 64 17.58 6.20 10.36
CA GLN A 64 18.27 5.46 11.42
C GLN A 64 17.36 5.02 12.57
N ALA A 65 16.19 5.62 12.75
CA ALA A 65 15.28 5.17 13.78
C ALA A 65 14.54 3.91 13.31
N VAL A 66 14.21 3.03 14.25
CA VAL A 66 13.47 1.79 14.02
C VAL A 66 12.36 1.70 15.05
N VAL A 67 11.15 1.35 14.59
CA VAL A 67 10.04 1.00 15.46
C VAL A 67 9.99 -0.51 15.67
N VAL A 68 9.66 -0.93 16.89
CA VAL A 68 9.44 -2.34 17.24
C VAL A 68 8.05 -2.46 17.86
N GLU A 69 7.17 -3.15 17.15
CA GLU A 69 5.77 -3.38 17.54
C GLU A 69 5.64 -4.71 18.31
N PRO A 70 4.75 -4.79 19.31
CA PRO A 70 4.42 -6.05 19.96
C PRO A 70 3.50 -6.90 19.07
N VAL A 71 3.62 -8.22 19.20
CA VAL A 71 2.68 -9.16 18.57
C VAL A 71 1.26 -8.92 19.09
N GLY A 72 0.29 -8.87 18.19
CA GLY A 72 -1.12 -8.68 18.47
C GLY A 72 -1.55 -7.23 18.72
N SER A 73 -0.63 -6.27 18.62
CA SER A 73 -0.94 -4.84 18.78
C SER A 73 -0.02 -3.97 17.93
N PRO A 74 -0.06 -4.10 16.59
CA PRO A 74 0.62 -3.18 15.69
C PRO A 74 0.13 -1.73 15.88
N ILE A 75 0.87 -0.76 15.34
CA ILE A 75 0.40 0.62 15.25
C ILE A 75 -0.90 0.64 14.43
N SER A 76 -1.84 1.49 14.84
CA SER A 76 -3.14 1.67 14.20
C SER A 76 -3.44 3.15 13.98
N GLY A 77 -4.55 3.48 13.32
CA GLY A 77 -4.98 4.86 13.06
C GLY A 77 -5.03 5.21 11.57
N SER A 78 -5.29 6.47 11.24
CA SER A 78 -5.39 6.95 9.84
C SER A 78 -4.12 7.58 9.30
N GLY A 79 -3.09 7.72 10.13
CA GLY A 79 -1.82 8.34 9.82
C GLY A 79 -0.85 7.38 9.12
N VAL A 80 0.40 7.83 9.00
CA VAL A 80 1.46 7.07 8.32
C VAL A 80 2.78 7.11 9.08
N GLU A 81 3.58 6.05 8.92
CA GLU A 81 5.00 6.05 9.27
C GLU A 81 5.85 6.18 8.01
N MET A 82 6.95 6.91 8.09
CA MET A 82 7.90 7.08 7.00
C MET A 82 9.32 6.74 7.47
N ALA A 83 10.03 5.96 6.67
CA ALA A 83 11.45 5.69 6.85
C ALA A 83 12.18 5.76 5.50
N VAL A 84 13.47 6.08 5.54
CA VAL A 84 14.29 6.27 4.34
C VAL A 84 15.53 5.39 4.40
N THR A 85 15.93 4.73 3.32
CA THR A 85 17.24 4.06 3.28
C THR A 85 18.36 5.10 3.32
N ALA A 86 19.45 4.82 4.05
CA ALA A 86 20.50 5.81 4.24
C ALA A 86 21.32 6.14 2.97
N THR A 87 21.42 5.20 2.02
CA THR A 87 22.25 5.32 0.82
C THR A 87 21.62 4.58 -0.37
N ASP A 88 22.29 4.70 -1.52
CA ASP A 88 22.14 3.81 -2.68
C ASP A 88 22.31 2.34 -2.29
N GLY A 89 21.77 1.44 -3.11
CA GLY A 89 21.94 0.00 -2.98
C GLY A 89 23.38 -0.47 -3.25
N PRO A 90 23.65 -1.78 -3.15
CA PRO A 90 22.67 -2.87 -3.05
C PRO A 90 21.99 -2.95 -1.69
N PHE A 91 20.73 -3.38 -1.69
CA PHE A 91 19.99 -3.76 -0.49
C PHE A 91 19.93 -5.27 -0.38
N ASN A 92 20.23 -5.79 0.81
CA ASN A 92 20.13 -7.20 1.14
C ASN A 92 19.25 -7.33 2.39
N ALA A 93 17.99 -7.70 2.20
CA ALA A 93 16.97 -7.76 3.24
C ALA A 93 16.91 -6.51 4.14
N THR A 94 17.03 -5.33 3.52
CA THR A 94 17.01 -4.05 4.25
C THR A 94 15.57 -3.72 4.65
N ALA A 95 15.32 -3.46 5.93
CA ALA A 95 13.99 -3.13 6.46
C ALA A 95 13.95 -1.70 7.01
N PRO A 96 13.70 -0.67 6.17
CA PRO A 96 13.69 0.72 6.60
C PRO A 96 12.71 0.95 7.75
N GLY A 97 13.19 1.53 8.83
CA GLY A 97 12.37 1.89 9.99
C GLY A 97 11.77 0.72 10.78
N GLY A 98 12.02 -0.53 10.40
CA GLY A 98 11.29 -1.68 10.98
C GLY A 98 9.80 -1.68 10.63
N LEU A 99 9.40 -1.06 9.51
CA LEU A 99 8.00 -0.89 9.14
C LEU A 99 7.29 -2.18 8.69
N GLY A 100 7.97 -3.34 8.70
CA GLY A 100 7.40 -4.60 8.23
C GLY A 100 7.48 -4.80 6.72
N LEU A 101 8.34 -4.04 6.01
CA LEU A 101 8.70 -4.29 4.62
C LEU A 101 10.23 -4.42 4.51
N SER A 102 10.70 -5.55 3.97
CA SER A 102 12.11 -5.79 3.68
C SER A 102 12.36 -5.76 2.17
N LEU A 103 13.46 -5.12 1.77
CA LEU A 103 13.84 -4.86 0.38
C LEU A 103 15.15 -5.56 0.04
N THR A 104 15.18 -6.23 -1.11
CA THR A 104 16.40 -6.81 -1.68
C THR A 104 16.53 -6.41 -3.15
N THR A 105 17.64 -5.77 -3.50
CA THR A 105 17.94 -5.37 -4.89
C THR A 105 19.43 -5.09 -5.05
N ASN A 106 19.97 -5.35 -6.24
CA ASN A 106 21.38 -5.14 -6.53
C ASN A 106 21.69 -3.75 -7.12
N THR A 107 20.67 -2.96 -7.47
CA THR A 107 20.82 -1.81 -8.40
C THR A 107 20.05 -0.55 -8.03
N ALA A 108 19.57 -0.41 -6.79
CA ALA A 108 18.90 0.82 -6.36
C ALA A 108 19.84 2.03 -6.43
N THR A 109 19.42 3.05 -7.19
CA THR A 109 20.14 4.33 -7.28
C THR A 109 19.37 5.38 -6.49
N GLY A 110 19.99 5.98 -5.49
CA GLY A 110 19.34 6.89 -4.55
C GLY A 110 18.70 6.21 -3.34
N PRO A 111 18.32 7.02 -2.33
CA PRO A 111 17.54 6.54 -1.20
C PRO A 111 16.13 6.13 -1.64
N ILE A 112 15.59 5.10 -0.98
CA ILE A 112 14.19 4.69 -1.08
C ILE A 112 13.47 5.19 0.16
N THR A 113 12.40 5.94 -0.03
CA THR A 113 11.43 6.25 1.02
C THR A 113 10.39 5.16 1.07
N VAL A 114 10.19 4.57 2.25
CA VAL A 114 9.11 3.62 2.53
C VAL A 114 8.13 4.32 3.45
N THR A 115 6.90 4.47 2.98
CA THR A 115 5.77 4.92 3.80
C THR A 115 4.86 3.73 4.09
N ARG A 116 4.43 3.59 5.34
CA ARG A 116 3.43 2.61 5.77
C ARG A 116 2.18 3.32 6.25
N GLY A 117 1.00 2.82 5.89
CA GLY A 117 -0.26 3.18 6.53
C GLY A 117 -1.07 1.96 6.95
N HIS A 118 -2.12 2.20 7.74
CA HIS A 118 -2.83 1.17 8.53
C HIS A 118 -4.26 0.91 8.09
N LEU A 119 -4.80 1.76 7.22
CA LEU A 119 -6.15 1.57 6.71
C LEU A 119 -6.13 0.54 5.59
N ALA A 120 -6.99 -0.46 5.69
CA ALA A 120 -7.17 -1.42 4.61
C ALA A 120 -7.55 -0.69 3.31
N ARG A 121 -6.94 -1.13 2.21
CA ARG A 121 -7.36 -0.79 0.85
C ARG A 121 -8.45 -1.74 0.44
N VAL A 122 -9.29 -1.33 -0.49
CA VAL A 122 -10.46 -2.11 -0.87
C VAL A 122 -10.41 -2.30 -2.38
N PHE A 123 -10.53 -3.55 -2.82
CA PHE A 123 -10.78 -3.82 -4.23
C PHE A 123 -12.09 -3.18 -4.64
N PRO A 124 -12.26 -2.91 -5.94
CA PRO A 124 -13.53 -2.44 -6.43
C PRO A 124 -14.76 -3.25 -6.07
N GLU A 125 -14.62 -4.55 -5.92
CA GLU A 125 -15.70 -5.45 -5.55
C GLU A 125 -16.06 -5.39 -4.05
N GLY A 126 -15.32 -4.63 -3.25
CA GLY A 126 -15.51 -4.52 -1.81
C GLY A 126 -14.60 -5.44 -0.98
N ASP A 127 -13.81 -6.30 -1.63
CA ASP A 127 -12.88 -7.18 -0.92
C ASP A 127 -11.74 -6.35 -0.30
N PRO A 128 -11.59 -6.35 1.04
CA PRO A 128 -10.57 -5.56 1.67
C PRO A 128 -9.20 -6.24 1.61
N SER A 129 -8.14 -5.44 1.62
CA SER A 129 -6.79 -5.88 1.91
C SER A 129 -6.62 -6.12 3.41
N ILE A 130 -5.44 -6.62 3.79
CA ILE A 130 -4.96 -6.46 5.16
C ILE A 130 -4.95 -4.98 5.56
N ALA A 131 -5.02 -4.68 6.86
CA ALA A 131 -4.98 -3.35 7.45
C ALA A 131 -3.55 -2.74 7.41
N ARG A 132 -2.89 -2.84 6.25
CA ARG A 132 -1.53 -2.37 6.03
C ARG A 132 -1.27 -2.16 4.55
N TRP A 133 -0.67 -1.04 4.19
CA TRP A 133 -0.16 -0.79 2.84
C TRP A 133 1.18 -0.07 2.92
N PHE A 134 1.94 -0.18 1.84
CA PHE A 134 3.22 0.49 1.68
C PHE A 134 3.24 1.32 0.42
N ARG A 135 3.95 2.45 0.44
CA ARG A 135 4.36 3.21 -0.74
C ARG A 135 5.87 3.27 -0.77
N LEU A 136 6.46 2.94 -1.91
CA LEU A 136 7.90 3.09 -2.14
C LEU A 136 8.11 4.26 -3.08
N GLU A 137 9.04 5.14 -2.73
CA GLU A 137 9.44 6.25 -3.59
C GLU A 137 10.96 6.19 -3.76
N ALA A 138 11.41 6.07 -5.01
CA ALA A 138 12.82 5.98 -5.36
C ALA A 138 13.18 7.04 -6.42
N PRO A 139 13.39 8.31 -6.03
CA PRO A 139 13.59 9.43 -6.95
C PRO A 139 14.78 9.25 -7.91
N GLY A 140 15.78 8.48 -7.49
CA GLY A 140 17.03 8.29 -8.23
C GLY A 140 17.08 7.06 -9.15
N GLY A 141 16.12 6.12 -9.09
CA GLY A 141 16.24 4.90 -9.88
C GLY A 141 15.49 3.67 -9.37
N GLY A 142 14.18 3.76 -9.24
CA GLY A 142 13.31 2.58 -9.22
C GLY A 142 13.11 1.97 -10.61
N SER A 143 14.19 1.77 -11.40
CA SER A 143 14.11 1.27 -12.79
C SER A 143 14.32 -0.23 -12.93
N ALA A 144 14.81 -0.89 -11.87
CA ALA A 144 14.98 -2.33 -11.81
C ALA A 144 13.94 -2.95 -10.87
N PRO A 145 13.67 -4.26 -10.97
CA PRO A 145 12.85 -4.93 -9.99
C PRO A 145 13.47 -4.91 -8.58
N VAL A 146 12.63 -4.96 -7.55
CA VAL A 146 13.03 -5.16 -6.16
C VAL A 146 12.27 -6.34 -5.58
N ASP A 147 12.98 -7.23 -4.91
CA ASP A 147 12.35 -8.30 -4.15
C ASP A 147 11.90 -7.75 -2.80
N VAL A 148 10.65 -8.00 -2.45
CA VAL A 148 10.07 -7.54 -1.20
C VAL A 148 9.56 -8.69 -0.34
N VAL A 149 9.66 -8.49 0.96
CA VAL A 149 9.01 -9.35 1.96
C VAL A 149 8.18 -8.44 2.87
N LEU A 150 6.87 -8.59 2.80
CA LEU A 150 5.92 -7.96 3.71
C LEU A 150 5.74 -8.87 4.93
N SER A 151 5.99 -8.33 6.12
CA SER A 151 5.65 -8.94 7.40
C SER A 151 4.39 -8.30 7.96
N TYR A 152 3.48 -9.12 8.48
CA TYR A 152 2.19 -8.66 9.03
C TYR A 152 1.94 -9.28 10.41
N ASP A 153 1.04 -8.66 11.17
CA ASP A 153 0.46 -9.25 12.38
C ASP A 153 -0.87 -9.93 12.05
N ALA A 154 -1.19 -11.02 12.75
CA ALA A 154 -2.44 -11.76 12.53
C ALA A 154 -3.70 -10.88 12.72
N THR A 155 -3.62 -9.86 13.57
CA THR A 155 -4.71 -8.91 13.81
C THR A 155 -4.98 -7.98 12.62
N GLU A 156 -4.06 -7.88 11.67
CA GLU A 156 -4.18 -7.01 10.49
C GLU A 156 -4.87 -7.71 9.31
N LEU A 157 -5.18 -9.00 9.41
CA LEU A 157 -5.73 -9.76 8.30
C LEU A 157 -7.10 -9.28 7.83
N ASN A 158 -7.80 -8.44 8.61
CA ASN A 158 -9.09 -7.86 8.24
C ASN A 158 -10.13 -8.90 7.75
N GLY A 159 -10.14 -10.08 8.38
CA GLY A 159 -11.02 -11.20 8.04
C GLY A 159 -10.47 -12.16 6.97
N LEU A 160 -9.36 -11.84 6.32
CA LEU A 160 -8.70 -12.71 5.35
C LEU A 160 -8.05 -13.93 6.04
N SER A 161 -7.93 -15.03 5.32
CA SER A 161 -7.13 -16.16 5.78
C SER A 161 -5.64 -15.88 5.53
N GLY A 162 -4.82 -15.95 6.59
CA GLY A 162 -3.37 -15.77 6.46
C GLY A 162 -2.71 -16.77 5.49
N SER A 163 -3.33 -17.92 5.21
CA SER A 163 -2.83 -18.90 4.23
C SER A 163 -3.23 -18.60 2.79
N ALA A 164 -4.08 -17.60 2.56
CA ALA A 164 -4.68 -17.30 1.26
C ALA A 164 -4.49 -15.84 0.87
N ILE A 165 -3.44 -15.17 1.35
CA ILE A 165 -3.10 -13.80 0.93
C ILE A 165 -1.95 -13.77 -0.08
N GLY A 166 -2.01 -12.82 -1.01
CA GLY A 166 -0.98 -12.53 -2.00
C GLY A 166 -0.68 -11.04 -2.07
N LEU A 167 0.51 -10.66 -2.54
CA LEU A 167 0.86 -9.26 -2.74
C LEU A 167 0.27 -8.72 -4.04
N TYR A 168 -0.17 -7.47 -3.96
CA TYR A 168 -0.71 -6.70 -5.07
C TYR A 168 -0.03 -5.35 -5.11
N GLN A 169 0.10 -4.79 -6.31
CA GLN A 169 0.64 -3.47 -6.53
C GLN A 169 -0.34 -2.55 -7.24
N SER A 170 -0.20 -1.25 -7.02
CA SER A 170 -0.88 -0.23 -7.79
C SER A 170 -0.01 1.00 -7.98
N THR A 171 -0.22 1.71 -9.09
CA THR A 171 0.39 3.04 -9.35
C THR A 171 -0.36 4.16 -8.63
N GLN A 172 -1.47 3.85 -7.96
CA GLN A 172 -2.24 4.81 -7.20
C GLN A 172 -2.66 4.20 -5.87
N GLU A 173 -2.99 5.08 -4.93
CA GLU A 173 -3.27 4.71 -3.56
C GLU A 173 -4.47 3.75 -3.42
N ASP A 174 -5.49 3.92 -4.28
CA ASP A 174 -6.75 3.18 -4.22
C ASP A 174 -6.97 2.30 -5.46
N GLY A 175 -5.89 1.83 -6.08
CA GLY A 175 -5.96 0.93 -7.24
C GLY A 175 -5.93 1.64 -8.61
N PRO A 176 -6.13 0.90 -9.72
CA PRO A 176 -6.45 -0.53 -9.75
C PRO A 176 -5.28 -1.36 -9.25
N TRP A 177 -5.58 -2.46 -8.57
CA TRP A 177 -4.60 -3.38 -8.00
C TRP A 177 -4.32 -4.52 -8.97
N SER A 178 -3.05 -4.85 -9.18
CA SER A 178 -2.60 -5.99 -9.99
C SER A 178 -1.89 -6.99 -9.11
N SER A 179 -2.18 -8.29 -9.26
CA SER A 179 -1.47 -9.31 -8.47
C SER A 179 -0.01 -9.40 -8.88
N LEU A 180 0.78 -9.82 -7.91
CA LEU A 180 2.15 -10.24 -8.09
C LEU A 180 2.24 -11.75 -7.88
N ALA A 181 3.17 -12.39 -8.60
CA ALA A 181 3.53 -13.77 -8.32
C ALA A 181 4.15 -13.83 -6.92
N SER A 182 3.34 -14.25 -5.94
CA SER A 182 3.67 -14.15 -4.52
C SER A 182 3.97 -15.52 -3.91
N THR A 183 4.85 -15.54 -2.91
CA THR A 183 5.06 -16.68 -2.02
C THR A 183 4.61 -16.30 -0.63
N ASN A 184 3.59 -17.00 -0.12
CA ASN A 184 3.02 -16.81 1.22
C ASN A 184 3.61 -17.84 2.20
N ASP A 185 4.15 -17.37 3.31
CA ASP A 185 4.54 -18.16 4.47
C ASP A 185 3.74 -17.70 5.70
N ALA A 186 2.55 -18.28 5.83
CA ALA A 186 1.63 -17.99 6.92
C ALA A 186 2.17 -18.39 8.31
N ALA A 187 3.13 -19.33 8.37
CA ALA A 187 3.73 -19.73 9.64
C ALA A 187 4.73 -18.68 10.15
N GLN A 188 5.33 -17.90 9.25
CA GLN A 188 6.21 -16.78 9.56
C GLN A 188 5.51 -15.42 9.47
N TYR A 189 4.22 -15.38 9.13
CA TYR A 189 3.46 -14.15 8.87
C TYR A 189 4.14 -13.24 7.83
N THR A 190 4.55 -13.85 6.71
CA THR A 190 5.18 -13.11 5.61
C THR A 190 4.59 -13.45 4.25
N VAL A 191 4.57 -12.45 3.36
CA VAL A 191 4.29 -12.64 1.94
C VAL A 191 5.39 -11.95 1.15
N SER A 192 5.92 -12.62 0.13
CA SER A 192 7.04 -12.11 -0.67
C SER A 192 6.72 -12.13 -2.16
N ALA A 193 7.28 -11.18 -2.91
CA ALA A 193 7.16 -11.09 -4.36
C ALA A 193 8.29 -10.23 -4.94
N THR A 194 8.45 -10.29 -6.26
CA THR A 194 9.29 -9.34 -7.01
C THR A 194 8.41 -8.22 -7.55
N LEU A 195 8.72 -6.97 -7.19
CA LEU A 195 8.04 -5.78 -7.71
C LEU A 195 8.72 -5.29 -8.98
N PRO A 196 8.01 -5.19 -10.12
CA PRO A 196 8.52 -4.49 -11.27
C PRO A 196 8.59 -2.98 -11.01
N ALA A 197 9.52 -2.32 -11.70
CA ALA A 197 9.57 -0.86 -11.79
C ALA A 197 8.42 -0.31 -12.65
N PRO A 198 7.88 0.89 -12.37
CA PRO A 198 8.14 1.71 -11.18
C PRO A 198 7.51 1.10 -9.92
N TRP A 199 8.16 1.30 -8.77
CA TRP A 199 7.62 0.89 -7.48
C TRP A 199 6.69 1.99 -6.96
N ASP A 200 5.49 1.62 -6.55
CA ASP A 200 4.50 2.56 -6.02
C ASP A 200 3.83 1.96 -4.77
N PHE A 201 2.54 1.64 -4.83
CA PHE A 201 1.76 1.12 -3.72
C PHE A 201 1.73 -0.39 -3.69
N ILE A 202 1.80 -0.96 -2.49
CA ILE A 202 1.74 -2.41 -2.25
C ILE A 202 0.82 -2.68 -1.06
N THR A 203 0.02 -3.72 -1.16
CA THR A 203 -0.67 -4.32 -0.02
C THR A 203 -0.88 -5.82 -0.27
N ALA A 204 -1.53 -6.52 0.65
CA ALA A 204 -1.91 -7.92 0.48
C ALA A 204 -3.43 -8.06 0.52
N PHE A 205 -3.99 -8.77 -0.46
CA PHE A 205 -5.40 -9.16 -0.50
C PHE A 205 -5.50 -10.68 -0.48
N ASP A 206 -6.73 -11.21 -0.49
CA ASP A 206 -6.96 -12.60 -0.86
C ASP A 206 -6.26 -12.90 -2.21
N GLN A 207 -5.55 -14.03 -2.29
CA GLN A 207 -4.81 -14.44 -3.49
C GLN A 207 -5.75 -14.75 -4.65
N ASP A 208 -7.00 -15.13 -4.35
CA ASP A 208 -8.05 -15.40 -5.33
C ASP A 208 -8.88 -14.13 -5.63
N ALA A 209 -8.51 -12.98 -5.04
CA ALA A 209 -9.16 -11.72 -5.33
C ALA A 209 -9.04 -11.38 -6.82
N PRO A 210 -10.11 -10.86 -7.43
CA PRO A 210 -10.15 -10.60 -8.87
C PRO A 210 -9.17 -9.49 -9.26
N THR A 211 -8.02 -9.89 -9.81
CA THR A 211 -6.97 -9.01 -10.37
C THR A 211 -7.44 -8.25 -11.61
N ALA A 212 -8.31 -8.89 -12.38
CA ALA A 212 -9.14 -8.27 -13.39
C ALA A 212 -10.53 -8.17 -12.78
N SER A 213 -10.77 -7.08 -12.07
CA SER A 213 -12.11 -6.73 -11.62
C SER A 213 -13.05 -6.84 -12.83
N ALA A 214 -14.09 -7.69 -12.75
CA ALA A 214 -15.18 -7.66 -13.74
C ALA A 214 -15.89 -6.28 -13.73
N SER A 215 -15.63 -5.51 -12.68
CA SER A 215 -16.02 -4.14 -12.48
C SER A 215 -15.03 -3.12 -13.09
N LEU A 216 -13.78 -3.47 -13.41
CA LEU A 216 -12.86 -2.56 -14.12
C LEU A 216 -13.27 -2.54 -15.60
N VAL A 217 -13.95 -1.46 -16.00
CA VAL A 217 -14.29 -1.27 -17.41
C VAL A 217 -13.19 -0.47 -18.07
N ALA A 218 -12.27 -1.18 -18.73
CA ALA A 218 -11.33 -0.60 -19.66
C ALA A 218 -12.03 -0.44 -21.03
N ARG A 219 -12.40 0.79 -21.41
CA ARG A 219 -13.03 1.07 -22.70
C ARG A 219 -12.42 2.31 -23.35
N ASN A 220 -11.92 2.15 -24.57
CA ASN A 220 -11.30 3.24 -25.35
C ASN A 220 -10.19 3.97 -24.58
N GLY A 221 -9.31 3.23 -23.90
CA GLY A 221 -8.20 3.81 -23.13
C GLY A 221 -8.59 4.42 -21.78
N VAL A 222 -9.86 4.33 -21.38
CA VAL A 222 -10.36 4.77 -20.08
C VAL A 222 -10.57 3.58 -19.16
N GLU A 223 -10.05 3.64 -17.95
CA GLU A 223 -10.30 2.72 -16.84
C GLU A 223 -11.18 3.41 -15.80
N VAL A 224 -12.19 2.69 -15.30
CA VAL A 224 -13.08 3.17 -14.24
C VAL A 224 -13.17 2.10 -13.16
N TRP A 225 -12.92 2.52 -11.92
CA TRP A 225 -13.05 1.67 -10.75
C TRP A 225 -13.32 2.51 -9.49
N PRO A 226 -14.08 2.03 -8.51
CA PRO A 226 -14.78 0.77 -8.57
C PRO A 226 -16.17 0.91 -9.17
N THR A 227 -16.60 0.01 -10.06
CA THR A 227 -17.94 0.15 -10.67
C THR A 227 -19.06 -0.38 -9.78
N LEU A 228 -18.71 -1.07 -8.69
CA LEU A 228 -19.52 -1.26 -7.49
C LEU A 228 -18.92 -0.40 -6.39
N THR A 229 -19.63 0.61 -5.87
CA THR A 229 -19.01 1.50 -4.87
C THR A 229 -20.01 2.02 -3.83
N HIS A 230 -19.54 2.17 -2.60
CA HIS A 230 -20.19 2.95 -1.54
C HIS A 230 -19.58 4.36 -1.41
N GLY A 231 -18.46 4.64 -2.09
CA GLY A 231 -17.62 5.81 -1.90
C GLY A 231 -17.14 6.42 -3.23
N PRO A 232 -15.87 6.82 -3.34
CA PRO A 232 -15.37 7.44 -4.55
C PRO A 232 -15.34 6.45 -5.72
N LEU A 233 -15.60 6.98 -6.91
CA LEU A 233 -15.36 6.39 -8.21
C LEU A 233 -14.13 7.05 -8.82
N PHE A 234 -13.13 6.27 -9.20
CA PHE A 234 -11.90 6.70 -9.86
C PHE A 234 -11.96 6.41 -11.36
N ILE A 235 -11.43 7.36 -12.12
CA ILE A 235 -11.48 7.34 -13.59
C ILE A 235 -10.09 7.74 -14.07
N GLN A 236 -9.44 6.91 -14.88
CA GLN A 236 -8.12 7.18 -15.44
C GLN A 236 -8.08 6.95 -16.95
N VAL A 237 -7.39 7.83 -17.67
CA VAL A 237 -7.07 7.68 -19.09
C VAL A 237 -5.61 7.21 -19.21
N LYS A 238 -5.39 6.04 -19.81
CA LYS A 238 -4.06 5.39 -19.87
C LYS A 238 -3.16 5.89 -21.00
N ASP A 239 -3.73 6.45 -22.06
CA ASP A 239 -2.96 6.92 -23.23
C ASP A 239 -2.38 8.33 -23.04
N GLY A 240 -2.54 8.91 -21.85
CA GLY A 240 -2.07 10.26 -21.53
C GLY A 240 -2.97 11.37 -22.08
N ALA A 241 -4.08 11.04 -22.75
CA ALA A 241 -5.06 12.04 -23.13
C ALA A 241 -5.74 12.63 -21.89
N ALA A 242 -6.10 13.90 -21.98
CA ALA A 242 -6.87 14.55 -20.93
C ALA A 242 -8.27 13.91 -20.84
N LEU A 243 -8.77 13.77 -19.62
CA LEU A 243 -10.15 13.40 -19.36
C LEU A 243 -11.09 14.41 -20.02
N GLU A 244 -12.04 13.88 -20.78
CA GLU A 244 -13.14 14.66 -21.35
C GLU A 244 -14.19 14.99 -20.26
N GLU A 245 -15.32 15.54 -20.68
CA GLU A 245 -16.47 15.81 -19.82
C GLU A 245 -16.98 14.53 -19.13
N LEU A 246 -17.18 14.60 -17.81
CA LEU A 246 -17.72 13.51 -17.00
C LEU A 246 -19.15 13.83 -16.57
N ASP A 247 -20.11 13.06 -17.08
CA ASP A 247 -21.52 13.15 -16.70
C ASP A 247 -21.98 11.87 -16.02
N LEU A 248 -22.68 11.98 -14.89
CA LEU A 248 -23.25 10.83 -14.19
C LEU A 248 -24.77 10.84 -14.27
N PHE A 249 -25.35 9.76 -14.79
CA PHE A 249 -26.78 9.57 -14.90
C PHE A 249 -27.27 8.47 -13.96
N ASP A 250 -28.49 8.59 -13.42
CA ASP A 250 -29.15 7.52 -12.67
C ASP A 250 -29.76 6.45 -13.59
N GLY A 251 -30.33 5.40 -12.99
CA GLY A 251 -31.04 4.32 -13.69
C GLY A 251 -32.22 4.77 -14.55
N LEU A 252 -32.73 5.99 -14.36
CA LEU A 252 -33.81 6.59 -15.15
C LEU A 252 -33.28 7.51 -16.26
N GLY A 253 -31.96 7.66 -16.39
CA GLY A 253 -31.31 8.53 -17.37
C GLY A 253 -31.31 10.01 -16.96
N ARG A 254 -31.60 10.34 -15.70
CA ARG A 254 -31.51 11.73 -15.20
C ARG A 254 -30.07 12.05 -14.83
N LEU A 255 -29.60 13.24 -15.21
CA LEU A 255 -28.28 13.73 -14.80
C LEU A 255 -28.28 14.00 -13.28
N VAL A 256 -27.35 13.38 -12.55
CA VAL A 256 -27.27 13.41 -11.08
C VAL A 256 -26.12 14.30 -10.62
N THR A 257 -25.00 14.24 -11.32
CA THR A 257 -23.85 15.11 -11.07
C THR A 257 -23.65 15.98 -12.32
N PRO A 258 -23.64 17.31 -12.20
CA PRO A 258 -23.37 18.18 -13.33
C PRO A 258 -21.95 17.94 -13.86
N ALA A 259 -21.76 18.15 -15.17
CA ALA A 259 -20.53 17.94 -15.90
C ALA A 259 -19.28 18.39 -15.12
N MET A 260 -18.47 17.43 -14.70
CA MET A 260 -17.16 17.74 -14.12
C MET A 260 -16.19 18.01 -15.27
N HIS A 261 -15.92 19.29 -15.52
CA HIS A 261 -14.92 19.70 -16.51
C HIS A 261 -13.51 19.64 -15.90
N GLN A 262 -12.89 18.48 -15.97
CA GLN A 262 -11.50 18.28 -15.57
C GLN A 262 -10.58 18.68 -16.74
N ARG A 263 -10.29 19.97 -16.88
CA ARG A 263 -9.34 20.40 -17.93
C ARG A 263 -7.93 19.94 -17.56
N SER A 264 -7.36 19.04 -18.36
CA SER A 264 -5.94 18.62 -18.36
C SER A 264 -5.50 17.57 -17.33
N SER A 265 -6.41 16.84 -16.68
CA SER A 265 -6.01 15.68 -15.86
C SER A 265 -6.21 14.37 -16.62
N THR A 266 -5.34 13.39 -16.42
CA THR A 266 -5.54 12.00 -16.87
C THR A 266 -6.29 11.17 -15.83
N PHE A 267 -6.63 11.78 -14.69
CA PHE A 267 -7.24 11.13 -13.53
C PHE A 267 -8.30 12.03 -12.89
N ALA A 268 -9.43 11.43 -12.49
CA ALA A 268 -10.46 12.08 -11.70
C ALA A 268 -11.05 11.12 -10.66
N SER A 269 -11.48 11.66 -9.53
CA SER A 269 -12.36 10.96 -8.60
C SER A 269 -13.72 11.65 -8.54
N MET A 270 -14.77 10.86 -8.29
CA MET A 270 -16.15 11.32 -8.14
C MET A 270 -16.74 10.65 -6.90
N ASP A 271 -17.07 11.43 -5.88
CA ASP A 271 -17.69 10.90 -4.67
C ASP A 271 -19.17 10.55 -4.94
N LEU A 272 -19.51 9.26 -4.82
CA LEU A 272 -20.88 8.79 -4.97
C LEU A 272 -21.61 8.64 -3.63
N SER A 273 -20.97 8.91 -2.49
CA SER A 273 -21.49 8.64 -1.14
C SER A 273 -22.87 9.26 -0.86
N GLY A 274 -23.17 10.43 -1.44
CA GLY A 274 -24.45 11.14 -1.28
C GLY A 274 -25.61 10.62 -2.15
N LEU A 275 -25.37 9.71 -3.09
CA LEU A 275 -26.38 9.24 -4.05
C LEU A 275 -27.23 8.07 -3.50
N ALA A 276 -28.38 7.77 -4.10
CA ALA A 276 -29.17 6.60 -3.70
C ALA A 276 -28.58 5.30 -4.27
N ASN A 277 -28.77 4.17 -3.59
CA ASN A 277 -28.34 2.86 -4.09
C ASN A 277 -29.10 2.52 -5.37
N GLY A 278 -28.40 2.00 -6.38
CA GLY A 278 -28.99 1.71 -7.69
C GLY A 278 -28.00 1.76 -8.84
N PRO A 279 -28.47 1.49 -10.07
CA PRO A 279 -27.64 1.58 -11.27
C PRO A 279 -27.39 3.04 -11.64
N TYR A 280 -26.17 3.31 -12.12
CA TYR A 280 -25.76 4.59 -12.69
C TYR A 280 -25.06 4.39 -14.03
N PHE A 281 -24.96 5.44 -14.82
CA PHE A 281 -24.21 5.46 -16.07
C PHE A 281 -23.25 6.65 -16.06
N LEU A 282 -21.95 6.36 -16.05
CA LEU A 282 -20.92 7.37 -16.27
C LEU A 282 -20.71 7.52 -17.77
N ARG A 283 -20.91 8.74 -18.26
CA ARG A 283 -20.56 9.13 -19.61
C ARG A 283 -19.27 9.94 -19.57
N ILE A 284 -18.32 9.54 -20.40
CA ILE A 284 -17.00 10.17 -20.54
C ILE A 284 -16.92 10.68 -21.98
N GLY A 285 -17.01 11.99 -22.12
CA GLY A 285 -17.14 12.64 -23.42
C GLY A 285 -18.42 12.25 -24.15
N GLN A 286 -18.36 12.26 -25.48
CA GLN A 286 -19.51 11.84 -26.31
C GLN A 286 -19.49 10.35 -26.71
N ARG A 287 -18.46 9.61 -26.33
CA ARG A 287 -18.12 8.32 -26.97
C ARG A 287 -18.21 7.12 -26.04
N THR A 288 -17.97 7.33 -24.74
CA THR A 288 -17.85 6.24 -23.79
C THR A 288 -18.94 6.35 -22.75
N THR A 289 -19.72 5.28 -22.59
CA THR A 289 -20.67 5.12 -21.48
C THR A 289 -20.35 3.83 -20.75
N ILE A 290 -20.21 3.93 -19.44
CA ILE A 290 -19.85 2.87 -18.52
C ILE A 290 -21.00 2.74 -17.52
N LYS A 291 -21.50 1.52 -17.36
CA LYS A 291 -22.55 1.22 -16.38
C LYS A 291 -21.87 0.97 -15.03
N LEU A 292 -22.43 1.59 -14.00
CA LEU A 292 -22.01 1.50 -12.61
C LEU A 292 -23.17 1.01 -11.76
N ARG A 293 -22.88 0.58 -10.54
CA ARG A 293 -23.88 0.29 -9.51
C ARG A 293 -23.38 0.86 -8.18
N LYS A 294 -24.20 1.70 -7.56
CA LYS A 294 -24.03 2.08 -6.16
C LYS A 294 -24.75 1.08 -5.28
N GLU A 295 -24.08 0.59 -4.25
CA GLU A 295 -24.66 -0.29 -3.24
C GLU A 295 -24.83 0.41 -1.89
#